data_AF-G8RRS9-F1
#
_entry.id   AF-G8RRS9-F1
#
_cell.length_a   1.000
_cell.length_b   1.000
_cell.length_c   1.000
_cell.angle_alpha   90.00
_cell.angle_beta   90.00
_cell.angle_gamma   90.00
#
_symmetry.space_group_name_H-M   'P 1'
#
loop_
_entity.id
_entity.type
_entity.pdbx_description
1 polymer ?
#
loop_
_entity_poly.entity_id
_entity_poly.type
_entity_poly.pdbx_seq_one_letter_code
_entity_poly.pdbx_strand_id
1 'polypeptide(L)'
;MTGRSDANVSDNDVARCVQALSDAAVALSPREFIDRGRVPCDRPGLYSWWVDKEGAEDLSRGLALEVKPGLIYAGLAGATRWPSGQRSNNTLWLRIMTMHLGGNHEFSTFRRTLGAIVAQANGVTQIDEDGLTRWMHSHLRLVTIPFDDRDSLGRLERDVLAELDPPLNLQHMNPTAIRRRLKQLRRAITIQSTAVES
;
A
#
# COMPACT_ATOMS: atom_id res chain seq x y z
N MET A 1 -7.58 27.08 18.29
CA MET A 1 -8.28 26.99 16.98
C MET A 1 -7.49 27.81 15.99
N THR A 2 -6.56 27.19 15.27
CA THR A 2 -5.70 27.88 14.31
C THR A 2 -5.35 26.91 13.18
N GLY A 3 -5.87 27.22 11.99
CA GLY A 3 -5.29 26.80 10.72
C GLY A 3 -5.63 25.40 10.22
N ARG A 4 -6.92 25.11 9.99
CA ARG A 4 -7.27 24.23 8.86
C ARG A 4 -6.85 25.01 7.61
N SER A 5 -5.64 24.77 7.11
CA SER A 5 -5.36 25.11 5.72
C SER A 5 -6.25 24.17 4.91
N ASP A 6 -7.44 24.64 4.55
CA ASP A 6 -8.20 24.08 3.45
C ASP A 6 -7.45 24.43 2.15
N ALA A 7 -6.20 23.96 2.03
CA ALA A 7 -5.55 23.81 0.75
C ALA A 7 -6.48 22.89 -0.05
N ASN A 8 -7.26 23.52 -0.92
CA ASN A 8 -8.33 22.88 -1.64
C ASN A 8 -7.65 21.94 -2.64
N VAL A 9 -7.63 20.65 -2.34
CA VAL A 9 -7.28 19.62 -3.33
C VAL A 9 -8.22 19.84 -4.49
N SER A 10 -7.67 20.17 -5.67
CA SER A 10 -8.52 20.39 -6.83
C SER A 10 -8.94 19.04 -7.42
N ASP A 11 -10.15 18.96 -7.99
CA ASP A 11 -10.61 17.77 -8.71
C ASP A 11 -9.62 17.39 -9.84
N ASN A 12 -8.92 18.37 -10.40
CA ASN A 12 -7.86 18.16 -11.38
C ASN A 12 -6.62 17.46 -10.79
N ASP A 13 -6.24 17.77 -9.54
CA ASP A 13 -5.15 17.05 -8.87
C ASP A 13 -5.52 15.59 -8.58
N VAL A 14 -6.78 15.36 -8.17
CA VAL A 14 -7.31 14.00 -7.98
C VAL A 14 -7.26 13.23 -9.30
N ALA A 15 -7.87 13.76 -10.36
CA ALA A 15 -7.92 13.12 -11.68
C ALA A 15 -6.52 12.81 -12.23
N ARG A 16 -5.56 13.73 -12.08
CA ARG A 16 -4.17 13.52 -12.49
C ARG A 16 -3.50 12.40 -11.71
N CYS A 17 -3.70 12.36 -10.39
CA CYS A 17 -3.15 11.30 -9.55
C CYS A 17 -3.78 9.94 -9.87
N VAL A 18 -5.10 9.90 -10.05
CA VAL A 18 -5.83 8.69 -10.45
C VAL A 18 -5.32 8.17 -11.79
N GLN A 19 -5.22 9.04 -12.81
CA GLN A 19 -4.71 8.68 -14.12
C GLN A 19 -3.30 8.10 -14.04
N ALA A 20 -2.39 8.77 -13.34
CA ALA A 20 -1.00 8.35 -13.28
C ALA A 20 -0.79 7.09 -12.41
N LEU A 21 -1.48 6.94 -11.27
CA LEU A 21 -1.40 5.72 -10.44
C LEU A 21 -2.05 4.51 -11.13
N SER A 22 -3.06 4.74 -11.97
CA SER A 22 -3.74 3.72 -12.76
C SER A 22 -3.04 3.36 -14.08
N ASP A 23 -1.91 4.01 -14.41
CA ASP A 23 -1.15 3.72 -15.64
C ASP A 23 -0.14 2.58 -15.42
N ALA A 24 -0.51 1.38 -15.88
CA ALA A 24 0.35 0.20 -15.82
C ALA A 24 1.61 0.31 -16.69
N ALA A 25 1.62 1.17 -17.73
CA ALA A 25 2.73 1.29 -18.65
C ALA A 25 3.98 1.92 -18.00
N VAL A 26 3.78 2.68 -16.93
CA VAL A 26 4.88 3.32 -16.17
C VAL A 26 5.24 2.56 -14.88
N ALA A 27 4.58 1.43 -14.61
CA ALA A 27 4.79 0.65 -13.39
C ALA A 27 6.11 -0.13 -13.43
N LEU A 28 6.93 0.08 -12.40
CA LEU A 28 8.26 -0.50 -12.26
C LEU A 28 8.21 -1.77 -11.42
N SER A 29 9.00 -2.78 -11.79
CA SER A 29 9.34 -3.85 -10.84
C SER A 29 10.12 -3.26 -9.64
N PRO A 30 10.09 -3.93 -8.48
CA PRO A 30 10.92 -3.55 -7.34
C PRO A 30 12.39 -3.40 -7.67
N ARG A 31 12.94 -4.25 -8.56
CA ARG A 31 14.33 -4.14 -9.02
C ARG A 31 14.57 -2.86 -9.81
N GLU A 32 13.75 -2.56 -10.80
CA GLU A 32 13.86 -1.31 -11.58
C GLU A 32 13.73 -0.07 -10.70
N PHE A 33 12.85 -0.10 -9.70
CA PHE A 33 12.72 1.00 -8.74
C PHE A 33 14.00 1.20 -7.90
N ILE A 34 14.60 0.10 -7.42
CA ILE A 34 15.87 0.13 -6.68
C ILE A 34 16.98 0.70 -7.57
N ASP A 35 17.09 0.22 -8.81
CA ASP A 35 18.13 0.60 -9.76
C ASP A 35 18.03 2.08 -10.17
N ARG A 36 16.81 2.66 -10.20
CA ARG A 36 16.60 4.11 -10.41
C ARG A 36 17.12 4.96 -9.25
N GLY A 37 17.29 4.37 -8.07
CA GLY A 37 17.86 5.03 -6.90
C GLY A 37 16.95 6.06 -6.24
N ARG A 38 17.49 6.68 -5.18
CA ARG A 38 16.72 7.49 -4.22
C ARG A 38 16.22 8.83 -4.76
N VAL A 39 17.02 9.51 -5.57
CA VAL A 39 16.84 10.94 -5.92
C VAL A 39 15.42 11.25 -6.44
N PRO A 40 14.84 10.48 -7.39
CA PRO A 40 13.49 10.77 -7.91
C PRO A 40 12.37 10.62 -6.87
N CYS A 41 12.62 9.87 -5.79
CA CYS A 41 11.61 9.49 -4.80
C CYS A 41 11.92 10.02 -3.39
N ASP A 42 12.88 10.94 -3.22
CA ASP A 42 13.22 11.53 -1.92
C ASP A 42 12.29 12.69 -1.53
N ARG A 43 10.99 12.52 -1.80
CA ARG A 43 9.92 13.52 -1.61
C ARG A 43 8.65 12.85 -1.07
N PRO A 44 7.74 13.61 -0.43
CA PRO A 44 6.39 13.12 -0.14
C PRO A 44 5.63 12.81 -1.43
N GLY A 45 4.57 12.02 -1.33
CA GLY A 45 3.72 11.72 -2.48
C GLY A 45 2.82 10.51 -2.29
N LEU A 46 2.31 10.03 -3.42
CA LEU A 46 1.44 8.86 -3.53
C LEU A 46 2.17 7.71 -4.23
N TYR A 47 1.72 6.49 -3.98
CA TYR A 47 2.18 5.30 -4.69
C TYR A 47 1.06 4.28 -4.83
N SER A 48 1.18 3.42 -5.83
CA SER A 48 0.29 2.27 -6.05
C SER A 48 1.08 1.01 -6.32
N TRP A 49 0.53 -0.12 -5.90
CA TRP A 49 1.04 -1.45 -6.15
C TRP A 49 0.10 -2.21 -7.07
N TRP A 50 0.71 -2.87 -8.04
CA TRP A 50 0.09 -3.68 -9.06
C TRP A 50 0.55 -5.11 -8.90
N VAL A 51 -0.33 -6.06 -9.20
CA VAL A 51 0.00 -7.48 -9.22
C VAL A 51 -0.15 -8.01 -10.65
N ASP A 52 0.76 -8.89 -11.05
CA ASP A 52 0.66 -9.64 -12.28
C ASP A 52 -0.40 -10.77 -12.20
N LYS A 53 -0.48 -11.59 -13.24
CA LYS A 53 -1.47 -12.66 -13.32
C LYS A 53 -1.25 -13.74 -12.26
N GLU A 54 -0.02 -14.23 -12.13
CA GLU A 54 0.32 -15.32 -11.20
C GLU A 54 0.14 -14.88 -9.75
N GLY A 55 0.59 -13.66 -9.41
CA GLY A 55 0.36 -13.10 -8.10
C GLY A 55 -1.13 -12.88 -7.80
N ALA A 56 -1.94 -12.48 -8.78
CA ALA A 56 -3.39 -12.37 -8.60
C ALA A 56 -4.04 -13.72 -8.31
N GLU A 57 -3.58 -14.79 -8.98
CA GLU A 57 -4.03 -16.15 -8.73
C GLU A 57 -3.64 -16.61 -7.31
N ASP A 58 -2.42 -16.33 -6.86
CA ASP A 58 -1.96 -16.61 -5.50
C ASP A 58 -2.81 -15.90 -4.45
N LEU A 59 -3.06 -14.60 -4.65
CA LEU A 59 -3.90 -13.80 -3.78
C LEU A 59 -5.33 -14.35 -3.75
N SER A 60 -5.86 -14.76 -4.91
CA SER A 60 -7.19 -15.33 -5.02
C SER A 60 -7.33 -16.64 -4.24
N ARG A 61 -6.32 -17.51 -4.32
CA ARG A 61 -6.28 -18.77 -3.55
C ARG A 61 -6.28 -18.51 -2.04
N GLY A 62 -5.45 -17.59 -1.57
CA GLY A 62 -5.40 -17.25 -0.14
C GLY A 62 -6.68 -16.59 0.37
N LEU A 63 -7.35 -15.80 -0.48
CA LEU A 63 -8.61 -15.14 -0.15
C LEU A 63 -9.83 -16.05 -0.27
N ALA A 64 -9.76 -17.10 -1.09
CA ALA A 64 -10.92 -17.83 -1.62
C ALA A 64 -11.95 -16.91 -2.30
N LEU A 65 -11.47 -15.82 -2.90
CA LEU A 65 -12.24 -14.81 -3.63
C LEU A 65 -11.37 -14.32 -4.79
N GLU A 66 -11.98 -14.01 -5.93
CA GLU A 66 -11.25 -13.52 -7.10
C GLU A 66 -10.58 -12.16 -6.82
N VAL A 67 -9.28 -12.08 -7.08
CA VAL A 67 -8.51 -10.85 -7.26
C VAL A 67 -8.07 -10.83 -8.72
N LYS A 68 -8.40 -9.76 -9.42
CA LYS A 68 -7.97 -9.57 -10.81
C LYS A 68 -6.54 -9.04 -10.87
N PRO A 69 -5.75 -9.41 -11.89
CA PRO A 69 -4.47 -8.76 -12.15
C PRO A 69 -4.68 -7.25 -12.34
N GLY A 70 -3.76 -6.43 -11.84
CA GLY A 70 -3.92 -4.99 -11.88
C GLY A 70 -3.57 -4.29 -10.56
N LEU A 71 -4.06 -3.06 -10.40
CA LEU A 71 -3.86 -2.24 -9.20
C LEU A 71 -4.60 -2.87 -8.01
N ILE A 72 -3.85 -3.23 -6.97
CA ILE A 72 -4.38 -3.89 -5.78
C ILE A 72 -4.33 -3.04 -4.52
N TYR A 73 -3.42 -2.06 -4.46
CA TYR A 73 -3.23 -1.20 -3.30
C TYR A 73 -2.69 0.16 -3.70
N ALA A 74 -3.03 1.22 -2.95
CA ALA A 74 -2.39 2.52 -3.03
C ALA A 74 -2.24 3.17 -1.64
N GLY A 75 -1.36 4.15 -1.52
CA GLY A 75 -1.18 4.90 -0.29
C GLY A 75 -0.25 6.11 -0.43
N LEU A 76 0.02 6.76 0.70
CA LEU A 76 0.86 7.96 0.75
C LEU A 76 2.16 7.82 1.57
N ALA A 77 3.10 8.72 1.31
CA ALA A 77 4.28 8.97 2.13
C ALA A 77 4.44 10.47 2.41
N GLY A 78 4.81 10.81 3.65
CA GLY A 78 5.25 12.17 4.00
C GLY A 78 4.17 13.21 4.29
N ALA A 79 2.89 12.81 4.42
CA ALA A 79 1.81 13.73 4.78
C ALA A 79 1.96 14.29 6.20
N THR A 80 1.35 15.45 6.41
CA THR A 80 1.15 16.05 7.74
C THR A 80 0.10 15.26 8.52
N ARG A 81 0.42 14.94 9.77
CA ARG A 81 -0.50 14.23 10.68
C ARG A 81 -1.42 15.21 11.38
N TRP A 82 -2.71 15.05 11.18
CA TRP A 82 -3.73 15.84 11.87
C TRP A 82 -4.36 15.04 13.03
N PRO A 83 -4.73 15.67 14.14
CA PRO A 83 -4.73 17.13 14.38
C PRO A 83 -3.40 17.73 14.87
N SER A 84 -2.35 16.92 15.10
CA SER A 84 -1.11 17.41 15.73
C SER A 84 -0.28 18.39 14.87
N GLY A 85 -0.55 18.47 13.57
CA GLY A 85 0.21 19.30 12.62
C GLY A 85 1.63 18.79 12.35
N GLN A 86 1.99 17.61 12.88
CA GLN A 86 3.34 17.08 12.76
C GLN A 86 3.59 16.57 11.33
N ARG A 87 4.58 17.16 10.66
CA ARG A 87 5.03 16.71 9.33
C ARG A 87 5.82 15.40 9.45
N SER A 88 5.49 14.42 8.61
CA SER A 88 6.25 13.17 8.56
C SER A 88 7.55 13.35 7.77
N ASN A 89 8.68 12.91 8.32
CA ASN A 89 9.96 12.86 7.59
C ASN A 89 10.02 11.73 6.55
N ASN A 90 8.96 10.94 6.40
CA ASN A 90 8.94 9.85 5.44
C ASN A 90 8.88 10.40 4.00
N THR A 91 9.63 9.78 3.09
CA THR A 91 9.58 10.05 1.65
C THR A 91 9.03 8.81 0.94
N LEU A 92 8.71 8.92 -0.35
CA LEU A 92 8.34 7.76 -1.16
C LEU A 92 9.42 6.69 -1.11
N TRP A 93 10.69 7.08 -1.24
CA TRP A 93 11.84 6.19 -1.12
C TRP A 93 11.88 5.47 0.23
N LEU A 94 11.83 6.21 1.33
CA LEU A 94 11.86 5.61 2.67
C LEU A 94 10.67 4.68 2.88
N ARG A 95 9.45 5.10 2.53
CA ARG A 95 8.25 4.26 2.63
C ARG A 95 8.40 2.95 1.87
N ILE A 96 8.83 3.02 0.62
CA ILE A 96 8.89 1.83 -0.24
C ILE A 96 10.07 0.95 0.14
N MET A 97 11.28 1.51 0.24
CA MET A 97 12.48 0.73 0.49
C MET A 97 12.58 0.19 1.90
N THR A 98 12.29 0.98 2.93
CA THR A 98 12.53 0.54 4.31
C THR A 98 11.32 -0.14 4.93
N MET A 99 10.10 0.19 4.50
CA MET A 99 8.89 -0.38 5.10
C MET A 99 8.25 -1.48 4.24
N HIS A 100 8.20 -1.31 2.92
CA HIS A 100 7.53 -2.28 2.05
C HIS A 100 8.47 -3.36 1.51
N LEU A 101 9.64 -2.99 0.99
CA LEU A 101 10.60 -3.92 0.38
C LEU A 101 11.62 -4.47 1.38
N GLY A 102 12.10 -3.64 2.32
CA GLY A 102 13.11 -4.03 3.32
C GLY A 102 12.60 -4.16 4.76
N GLY A 103 11.29 -3.97 4.98
CA GLY A 103 10.67 -4.01 6.31
C GLY A 103 9.96 -5.33 6.59
N ASN A 104 9.46 -5.48 7.82
CA ASN A 104 8.59 -6.60 8.22
C ASN A 104 7.10 -6.19 8.20
N HIS A 105 6.21 -7.15 8.41
CA HIS A 105 4.76 -6.93 8.42
C HIS A 105 4.27 -6.03 9.56
N GLU A 106 5.02 -5.89 10.66
CA GLU A 106 4.65 -5.02 11.78
C GLU A 106 4.75 -3.54 11.40
N PHE A 107 5.71 -3.19 10.55
CA PHE A 107 5.93 -1.81 10.09
C PHE A 107 5.16 -1.45 8.82
N SER A 108 4.45 -2.40 8.20
CA SER A 108 3.78 -2.20 6.92
C SER A 108 2.41 -2.86 6.89
N THR A 109 1.36 -2.04 6.92
CA THR A 109 -0.02 -2.49 6.73
C THR A 109 -0.22 -3.24 5.42
N PHE A 110 0.51 -2.85 4.38
CA PHE A 110 0.49 -3.52 3.09
C PHE A 110 1.12 -4.93 3.18
N ARG A 111 2.33 -5.05 3.76
CA ARG A 111 2.99 -6.36 3.96
C ARG A 111 2.15 -7.27 4.84
N ARG A 112 1.59 -6.75 5.94
CA ARG A 112 0.66 -7.53 6.79
C ARG A 112 -0.56 -8.02 6.03
N THR A 113 -1.05 -7.25 5.06
CA THR A 113 -2.19 -7.66 4.23
C THR A 113 -1.80 -8.75 3.25
N LEU A 114 -0.69 -8.59 2.52
CA LEU A 114 -0.19 -9.61 1.58
C LEU A 114 0.25 -10.89 2.29
N GLY A 115 1.10 -10.77 3.31
CA GLY A 115 1.58 -11.88 4.10
C GLY A 115 0.44 -12.69 4.71
N ALA A 116 -0.65 -12.03 5.12
CA ALA A 116 -1.81 -12.74 5.62
C ALA A 116 -2.53 -13.60 4.59
N ILE A 117 -2.58 -13.14 3.35
CA ILE A 117 -3.18 -13.88 2.24
C ILE A 117 -2.27 -15.04 1.83
N VAL A 118 -0.97 -14.78 1.68
CA VAL A 118 0.03 -15.78 1.26
C VAL A 118 0.18 -16.88 2.32
N ALA A 119 0.24 -16.53 3.60
CA ALA A 119 0.27 -17.52 4.68
C ALA A 119 -0.97 -18.44 4.62
N GLN A 120 -2.16 -17.84 4.49
CA GLN A 120 -3.41 -18.59 4.36
C GLN A 120 -3.41 -19.50 3.12
N ALA A 121 -2.89 -19.05 1.98
CA ALA A 121 -2.80 -19.85 0.76
C ALA A 121 -1.93 -21.11 0.94
N ASN A 122 -0.89 -20.99 1.76
CA ASN A 122 0.04 -22.08 2.07
C ASN A 122 -0.41 -22.93 3.27
N GLY A 123 -1.59 -22.65 3.85
CA GLY A 123 -2.09 -23.37 5.03
C GLY A 123 -1.29 -23.10 6.31
N VAL A 124 -0.47 -22.06 6.34
CA VAL A 124 0.32 -21.66 7.50
C VAL A 124 -0.27 -20.42 8.14
N THR A 125 0.04 -20.20 9.40
CA THR A 125 -0.55 -19.11 10.19
C THR A 125 0.46 -18.03 10.57
N GLN A 126 1.74 -18.21 10.20
CA GLN A 126 2.81 -17.23 10.34
C GLN A 126 3.21 -16.67 8.98
N ILE A 127 3.61 -15.39 8.98
CA ILE A 127 4.14 -14.72 7.79
C ILE A 127 5.62 -15.07 7.66
N ASP A 128 5.98 -15.78 6.60
CA ASP A 128 7.38 -15.91 6.14
C ASP A 128 7.80 -14.59 5.48
N GLU A 129 8.61 -13.78 6.17
CA GLU A 129 9.04 -12.46 5.68
C GLU A 129 9.94 -12.56 4.46
N ASP A 130 10.82 -13.55 4.41
CA ASP A 130 11.74 -13.72 3.29
C ASP A 130 11.00 -14.25 2.07
N GLY A 131 10.09 -15.20 2.28
CA GLY A 131 9.15 -15.68 1.27
C GLY A 131 8.28 -14.57 0.72
N LEU A 132 7.71 -13.73 1.60
CA LEU A 132 6.90 -12.59 1.19
C LEU A 132 7.71 -11.57 0.39
N THR A 133 8.93 -11.25 0.82
CA THR A 133 9.81 -10.33 0.07
C THR A 133 10.12 -10.89 -1.32
N ARG A 134 10.47 -12.18 -1.44
CA ARG A 134 10.67 -12.82 -2.75
C ARG A 134 9.41 -12.74 -3.61
N TRP A 135 8.25 -13.07 -3.03
CA TRP A 135 6.96 -13.00 -3.73
C TRP A 135 6.65 -11.58 -4.23
N MET A 136 6.86 -10.57 -3.39
CA MET A 136 6.67 -9.16 -3.76
C MET A 136 7.60 -8.74 -4.91
N HIS A 137 8.85 -9.18 -4.89
CA HIS A 137 9.81 -8.90 -5.96
C HIS A 137 9.44 -9.57 -7.29
N SER A 138 8.84 -10.76 -7.25
CA SER A 138 8.45 -11.50 -8.44
C SER A 138 7.16 -10.96 -9.07
N HIS A 139 6.15 -10.66 -8.25
CA HIS A 139 4.78 -10.46 -8.75
C HIS A 139 4.27 -9.04 -8.71
N LEU A 140 4.97 -8.13 -8.01
CA LEU A 140 4.50 -6.77 -7.88
C LEU A 140 5.21 -5.81 -8.84
N ARG A 141 4.46 -4.77 -9.21
CA ARG A 141 4.98 -3.54 -9.80
C ARG A 141 4.47 -2.35 -9.02
N LEU A 142 5.17 -1.22 -9.10
CA LEU A 142 4.83 -0.01 -8.37
C LEU A 142 4.89 1.23 -9.26
N VAL A 143 4.00 2.18 -8.97
CA VAL A 143 4.02 3.54 -9.51
C VAL A 143 4.19 4.50 -8.35
N THR A 144 4.98 5.55 -8.54
CA THR A 144 5.16 6.65 -7.57
C THR A 144 4.89 7.99 -8.20
N ILE A 145 4.24 8.88 -7.45
CA ILE A 145 3.97 10.25 -7.86
C ILE A 145 4.37 11.18 -6.71
N PRO A 146 5.45 11.95 -6.87
CA PRO A 146 5.79 13.00 -5.93
C PRO A 146 4.67 14.05 -5.82
N PHE A 147 4.35 14.46 -4.60
CA PHE A 147 3.37 15.53 -4.34
C PHE A 147 3.80 16.32 -3.10
N ASP A 148 4.23 17.56 -3.31
CA ASP A 148 4.96 18.34 -2.30
C ASP A 148 4.07 18.97 -1.22
N ASP A 149 2.79 19.22 -1.51
CA ASP A 149 1.87 19.77 -0.52
C ASP A 149 1.44 18.69 0.49
N ARG A 150 2.26 18.57 1.54
CA ARG A 150 2.10 17.59 2.63
C ARG A 150 0.82 17.83 3.45
N ASP A 151 0.32 19.06 3.48
CA ASP A 151 -0.82 19.43 4.33
C ASP A 151 -2.13 18.97 3.69
N SER A 152 -2.22 18.98 2.35
CA SER A 152 -3.36 18.44 1.60
C SER A 152 -3.22 16.96 1.18
N LEU A 153 -2.01 16.40 1.17
CA LEU A 153 -1.73 15.02 0.73
C LEU A 153 -2.64 13.95 1.38
N GLY A 154 -2.97 14.11 2.66
CA GLY A 154 -3.88 13.19 3.35
C GLY A 154 -5.34 13.28 2.90
N ARG A 155 -5.79 14.43 2.40
CA ARG A 155 -7.11 14.59 1.75
C ARG A 155 -7.06 14.03 0.34
N LEU A 156 -6.03 14.41 -0.43
CA LEU A 156 -5.81 13.91 -1.78
C LEU A 156 -5.79 12.38 -1.82
N GLU A 157 -5.09 11.71 -0.90
CA GLU A 157 -5.09 10.24 -0.83
C GLU A 157 -6.51 9.66 -0.66
N ARG A 158 -7.33 10.25 0.22
CA ARG A 158 -8.69 9.75 0.43
C ARG A 158 -9.54 9.85 -0.83
N ASP A 159 -9.45 10.99 -1.52
CA ASP A 159 -10.25 11.25 -2.72
C ASP A 159 -9.76 10.37 -3.89
N VAL A 160 -8.44 10.22 -4.05
CA VAL A 160 -7.82 9.29 -5.01
C VAL A 160 -8.20 7.83 -4.73
N LEU A 161 -8.19 7.41 -3.46
CA LEU A 161 -8.59 6.05 -3.08
C LEU A 161 -10.07 5.78 -3.33
N ALA A 162 -10.93 6.79 -3.13
CA ALA A 162 -12.36 6.67 -3.41
C ALA A 162 -12.62 6.43 -4.90
N GLU A 163 -11.83 7.03 -5.79
CA GLU A 163 -11.91 6.81 -7.24
C GLU A 163 -11.25 5.50 -7.71
N LEU A 164 -10.05 5.18 -7.21
CA LEU A 164 -9.33 3.95 -7.59
C LEU A 164 -9.96 2.67 -7.03
N ASP A 165 -10.65 2.77 -5.90
CA ASP A 165 -11.22 1.67 -5.11
C ASP A 165 -10.35 0.40 -4.99
N PRO A 166 -9.05 0.47 -4.62
CA PRO A 166 -8.17 -0.70 -4.67
C PRO A 166 -8.64 -1.82 -3.74
N PRO A 167 -8.67 -3.10 -4.19
CA PRO A 167 -9.32 -4.19 -3.45
C PRO A 167 -8.68 -4.49 -2.09
N LEU A 168 -7.37 -4.22 -1.92
CA LEU A 168 -6.64 -4.51 -0.68
C LEU A 168 -6.51 -3.31 0.27
N ASN A 169 -6.96 -2.11 -0.14
CA ASN A 169 -7.08 -0.98 0.78
C ASN A 169 -8.23 -1.22 1.77
N LEU A 170 -7.97 -1.02 3.06
CA LEU A 170 -8.94 -1.24 4.13
C LEU A 170 -9.39 0.04 4.84
N GLN A 171 -8.45 0.95 5.06
CA GLN A 171 -8.74 2.20 5.76
C GLN A 171 -9.46 3.15 4.81
N HIS A 172 -10.52 3.80 5.29
CA HIS A 172 -11.35 4.74 4.52
C HIS A 172 -12.08 4.15 3.29
N MET A 173 -12.08 2.82 3.13
CA MET A 173 -12.76 2.14 2.03
C MET A 173 -14.10 1.54 2.44
N ASN A 174 -15.05 1.53 1.50
CA ASN A 174 -16.33 0.86 1.68
C ASN A 174 -16.15 -0.67 1.84
N PRO A 175 -16.97 -1.35 2.66
CA PRO A 175 -16.86 -2.80 2.85
C PRO A 175 -17.19 -3.58 1.58
N THR A 176 -16.31 -4.50 1.19
CA THR A 176 -16.52 -5.51 0.13
C THR A 176 -16.27 -6.91 0.69
N ALA A 177 -16.62 -7.96 -0.06
CA ALA A 177 -16.31 -9.34 0.34
C ALA A 177 -14.80 -9.54 0.60
N ILE A 178 -13.96 -9.04 -0.30
CA ILE A 178 -12.48 -9.05 -0.16
C ILE A 178 -12.07 -8.33 1.13
N ARG A 179 -12.50 -7.08 1.34
CA ARG A 179 -12.09 -6.29 2.52
C ARG A 179 -12.56 -6.90 3.84
N ARG A 180 -13.73 -7.55 3.86
CA ARG A 180 -14.19 -8.32 5.04
C ARG A 180 -13.29 -9.52 5.29
N ARG A 181 -12.96 -10.29 4.24
CA ARG A 181 -12.06 -11.44 4.34
C ARG A 181 -10.66 -11.04 4.81
N LEU A 182 -10.09 -9.96 4.27
CA LEU A 182 -8.80 -9.43 4.72
C LEU A 182 -8.78 -9.06 6.19
N LYS A 183 -9.86 -8.45 6.71
CA LYS A 183 -9.97 -8.14 8.15
C LYS A 183 -9.94 -9.41 9.00
N GLN A 184 -10.55 -10.51 8.53
CA GLN A 184 -10.49 -11.80 9.22
C GLN A 184 -9.07 -12.38 9.22
N LEU A 185 -8.43 -12.45 8.05
CA LEU A 185 -7.07 -13.01 7.92
C LEU A 185 -6.05 -12.25 8.77
N ARG A 186 -6.10 -10.91 8.74
CA ARG A 186 -5.20 -10.08 9.55
C ARG A 186 -5.37 -10.28 11.06
N ARG A 187 -6.59 -10.55 11.53
CA ARG A 187 -6.86 -10.83 12.96
C ARG A 187 -6.26 -12.17 13.38
N ALA A 188 -6.38 -13.21 12.55
CA ALA A 188 -5.88 -14.55 12.85
C ALA A 188 -4.36 -14.56 13.11
N ILE A 189 -3.61 -13.76 12.35
CA ILE A 189 -2.14 -13.67 12.49
C ILE A 189 -1.73 -12.88 13.73
N THR A 190 -2.45 -11.79 14.05
CA THR A 190 -2.14 -10.97 15.24
C THR A 190 -2.32 -11.75 16.54
N ILE A 191 -3.33 -12.64 16.62
CA ILE A 191 -3.60 -13.46 17.81
C ILE A 191 -2.47 -14.46 18.08
N GLN A 192 -1.77 -14.92 17.05
CA GLN A 192 -0.69 -15.90 17.20
C GLN A 192 0.66 -15.27 17.54
N SER A 193 0.94 -14.05 17.06
CA SER A 193 2.13 -13.30 17.50
C SER A 193 2.15 -13.05 19.00
N THR A 194 0.98 -12.99 19.66
CA THR A 194 0.87 -12.82 21.12
C THR A 194 0.87 -14.13 21.91
N ALA A 195 0.84 -15.29 21.24
CA ALA A 195 0.77 -16.61 21.89
C ALA A 195 2.14 -17.31 22.03
N VAL A 196 3.23 -16.63 21.68
CA VAL A 196 4.62 -17.11 21.86
C VAL A 196 5.33 -16.16 22.81
N GLU A 197 4.89 -16.13 24.07
CA GLU A 197 5.63 -15.65 25.24
C GLU A 197 4.79 -15.96 26.49
N SER A 198 4.93 -17.18 27.01
CA SER A 198 4.72 -17.57 28.41
C SER A 198 5.21 -19.00 28.61
#